data_AF-A0A7C9N6F6-F1
#
_entry.id   AF-A0A7C9N6F6-F1
#
_cell.length_a   1.000
_cell.length_b   1.000
_cell.length_c   1.000
_cell.angle_alpha   90.00
_cell.angle_beta   90.00
_cell.angle_gamma   90.00
#
_symmetry.space_group_name_H-M   'P 1'
#
loop_
_entity.id
_entity.type
_entity.pdbx_description
1 polymer ?
#
loop_
_entity_poly.entity_id
_entity_poly.type
_entity_poly.pdbx_seq_one_letter_code
_entity_poly.pdbx_strand_id
1 'polypeptide(L)'
;MSKRIAVFPGSFDPLTNGHLDIIERASHMFDQLIVAVGTNTGKRPLFSVEEKIGMIQAVTTNLPNVSVETISGLTVTFMHEHHATFLIRGLRNDQDFNYERDIANMNRTLAEDVESVFLLAKPENAQISSSILKEIVHFDGDVSAFVPAVVWTHLQEKRQQERQEMN
;
A
#
# COMPACT_ATOMS: atom_id res chain seq x y z
N MET A 1 -9.77 -6.78 -26.67
CA MET A 1 -8.99 -5.66 -26.09
C MET A 1 -7.87 -6.25 -25.25
N SER A 2 -6.74 -5.56 -25.11
CA SER A 2 -5.68 -5.98 -24.18
C SER A 2 -6.19 -5.91 -22.74
N LYS A 3 -5.73 -6.82 -21.87
CA LYS A 3 -6.09 -6.83 -20.45
C LYS A 3 -5.49 -5.60 -19.76
N ARG A 4 -6.30 -4.86 -19.02
CA ARG A 4 -5.86 -3.70 -18.23
C ARG A 4 -5.34 -4.18 -16.89
N ILE A 5 -4.02 -4.28 -16.77
CA ILE A 5 -3.34 -4.73 -15.56
C ILE A 5 -2.75 -3.51 -14.85
N ALA A 6 -3.09 -3.36 -13.57
CA ALA A 6 -2.63 -2.27 -12.73
C ALA A 6 -1.75 -2.77 -11.58
N VAL A 7 -0.79 -1.95 -11.17
CA VAL A 7 0.05 -2.18 -9.98
C VAL A 7 -0.21 -1.07 -8.96
N PHE A 8 -0.48 -1.45 -7.71
CA PHE A 8 -0.53 -0.54 -6.58
C PHE A 8 0.66 -0.82 -5.65
N PRO A 9 1.78 -0.09 -5.81
CA PRO A 9 2.95 -0.31 -4.99
C PRO A 9 2.89 0.50 -3.69
N GLY A 10 3.38 -0.10 -2.61
CA GLY A 10 3.45 0.55 -1.31
C GLY A 10 4.30 -0.24 -0.32
N SER A 11 4.71 0.42 0.77
CA SER A 11 5.39 -0.28 1.86
C SER A 11 4.41 -1.05 2.76
N PHE A 12 3.15 -0.61 2.82
CA PHE A 12 2.04 -1.19 3.58
C PHE A 12 2.42 -1.60 5.02
N ASP A 13 3.04 -0.67 5.76
CA ASP A 13 3.65 -0.95 7.06
C ASP A 13 3.09 -0.05 8.19
N PRO A 14 1.85 -0.29 8.67
CA PRO A 14 0.92 -1.31 8.18
C PRO A 14 0.03 -0.84 7.02
N LEU A 15 -0.72 -1.79 6.43
CA LEU A 15 -1.90 -1.50 5.62
C LEU A 15 -2.94 -0.72 6.45
N THR A 16 -3.70 0.18 5.83
CA THR A 16 -4.70 1.02 6.52
C THR A 16 -6.02 0.99 5.75
N ASN A 17 -7.10 1.52 6.36
CA ASN A 17 -8.40 1.66 5.68
C ASN A 17 -8.30 2.53 4.41
N GLY A 18 -7.40 3.51 4.40
CA GLY A 18 -7.11 4.30 3.21
C GLY A 18 -6.48 3.47 2.08
N HIS A 19 -5.57 2.56 2.40
CA HIS A 19 -5.01 1.65 1.38
C HIS A 19 -6.06 0.66 0.87
N LEU A 20 -6.89 0.11 1.76
CA LEU A 20 -7.95 -0.84 1.38
C LEU A 20 -8.98 -0.18 0.46
N ASP A 21 -9.40 1.06 0.73
CA ASP A 21 -10.29 1.82 -0.16
C ASP A 21 -9.72 1.95 -1.58
N ILE A 22 -8.42 2.21 -1.70
CA ILE A 22 -7.73 2.34 -2.99
C ILE A 22 -7.69 1.00 -3.71
N ILE A 23 -7.40 -0.09 -2.99
CA ILE A 23 -7.39 -1.46 -3.53
C ILE A 23 -8.77 -1.83 -4.06
N GLU A 24 -9.83 -1.63 -3.26
CA GLU A 24 -11.21 -1.92 -3.65
C GLU A 24 -11.61 -1.14 -4.90
N ARG A 25 -11.40 0.19 -4.90
CA ARG A 25 -11.76 1.04 -6.04
C ARG A 25 -10.98 0.70 -7.30
N ALA A 26 -9.67 0.45 -7.19
CA ALA A 26 -8.86 0.04 -8.33
C ALA A 26 -9.29 -1.34 -8.86
N SER A 27 -9.67 -2.27 -7.99
CA SER A 27 -10.16 -3.59 -8.41
C SER A 27 -11.42 -3.51 -9.30
N HIS A 28 -12.23 -2.47 -9.15
CA HIS A 28 -13.40 -2.24 -10.01
C HIS A 28 -13.07 -1.53 -11.34
N MET A 29 -11.89 -0.93 -11.46
CA MET A 29 -11.47 -0.17 -12.65
C MET A 29 -10.65 -1.00 -13.63
N PHE A 30 -9.94 -2.01 -13.14
CA PHE A 30 -8.96 -2.79 -13.90
C PHE A 30 -9.30 -4.29 -13.93
N ASP A 31 -8.83 -4.98 -14.97
CA ASP A 31 -9.11 -6.41 -15.15
C ASP A 31 -8.24 -7.26 -14.20
N GLN A 32 -7.11 -6.72 -13.74
CA GLN A 32 -6.26 -7.29 -12.69
C GLN A 32 -5.55 -6.16 -11.94
N LEU A 33 -5.46 -6.30 -10.61
CA LEU A 33 -4.71 -5.41 -9.74
C LEU A 33 -3.66 -6.21 -8.97
N ILE A 34 -2.41 -5.79 -9.03
CA ILE A 34 -1.30 -6.36 -8.27
C ILE A 34 -0.94 -5.38 -7.16
N VAL A 35 -1.13 -5.77 -5.90
CA VAL A 35 -0.65 -5.01 -4.75
C VAL A 35 0.82 -5.38 -4.51
N ALA A 36 1.72 -4.47 -4.89
CA ALA A 36 3.16 -4.72 -4.88
C ALA A 36 3.78 -4.23 -3.57
N VAL A 37 4.13 -5.16 -2.69
CA VAL A 37 4.69 -4.89 -1.36
C VAL A 37 6.20 -4.66 -1.47
N GLY A 38 6.58 -3.39 -1.37
CA GLY A 38 7.99 -2.99 -1.38
C GLY A 38 8.57 -2.87 0.03
N THR A 39 9.89 -2.97 0.12
CA THR A 39 10.66 -2.55 1.30
C THR A 39 11.32 -1.22 1.02
N ASN A 40 11.01 -0.21 1.85
CA ASN A 40 11.74 1.05 1.81
C ASN A 40 13.08 0.85 2.55
N THR A 41 14.19 0.87 1.80
CA THR A 41 15.55 0.63 2.33
C THR A 41 15.98 1.66 3.38
N GLY A 42 15.35 2.83 3.43
CA GLY A 42 15.64 3.89 4.39
C GLY A 42 14.86 3.84 5.70
N LYS A 43 13.95 2.86 5.88
CA LYS A 43 13.10 2.76 7.09
C LYS A 43 13.25 1.39 7.73
N ARG A 44 13.23 1.33 9.08
CA ARG A 44 13.01 0.07 9.79
C ARG A 44 11.53 -0.34 9.63
N PRO A 45 11.24 -1.47 9.00
CA PRO A 45 9.87 -1.96 8.89
C PRO A 45 9.40 -2.48 10.26
N LEU A 46 8.12 -2.25 10.59
CA LEU A 46 7.49 -2.86 11.77
C LEU A 46 7.11 -4.32 11.48
N PHE A 47 6.61 -4.58 10.28
CA PHE A 47 6.21 -5.89 9.82
C PHE A 47 7.19 -6.45 8.78
N SER A 48 7.43 -7.76 8.85
CA SER A 48 8.13 -8.52 7.81
C SER A 48 7.34 -8.44 6.50
N VAL A 49 8.00 -8.77 5.39
CA VAL A 49 7.34 -8.75 4.08
C VAL A 49 6.21 -9.78 4.04
N GLU A 50 6.42 -10.94 4.66
CA GLU A 50 5.46 -12.04 4.78
C GLU A 50 4.25 -11.62 5.63
N GLU A 51 4.48 -10.96 6.77
CA GLU A 51 3.40 -10.43 7.62
C GLU A 51 2.53 -9.43 6.84
N LYS A 52 3.16 -8.53 6.08
CA LYS A 52 2.43 -7.55 5.25
C LYS A 52 1.62 -8.23 4.15
N ILE A 53 2.20 -9.20 3.44
CA ILE A 53 1.47 -9.95 2.41
C ILE A 53 0.28 -10.69 3.03
N GLY A 54 0.48 -11.39 4.14
CA GLY A 54 -0.58 -12.12 4.82
C GLY A 54 -1.75 -11.21 5.23
N MET A 55 -1.44 -10.04 5.81
CA MET A 55 -2.46 -9.05 6.16
C MET A 55 -3.23 -8.54 4.94
N ILE A 56 -2.54 -8.22 3.84
CA ILE A 56 -3.20 -7.73 2.62
C ILE A 56 -4.09 -8.82 2.02
N GLN A 57 -3.57 -10.04 1.88
CA GLN A 57 -4.32 -11.18 1.34
C GLN A 57 -5.59 -11.45 2.17
N ALA A 58 -5.49 -11.38 3.51
CA ALA A 58 -6.63 -11.58 4.40
C ALA A 58 -7.75 -10.57 4.17
N VAL A 59 -7.43 -9.30 3.86
CA VAL A 59 -8.43 -8.25 3.65
C VAL A 59 -8.91 -8.13 2.20
N THR A 60 -8.27 -8.79 1.25
CA THR A 60 -8.64 -8.76 -0.18
C THR A 60 -9.22 -10.08 -0.68
N THR A 61 -9.58 -11.01 0.20
CA THR A 61 -10.11 -12.34 -0.18
C THR A 61 -11.37 -12.30 -1.03
N ASN A 62 -12.18 -11.25 -0.89
CA ASN A 62 -13.40 -11.02 -1.66
C ASN A 62 -13.16 -10.36 -3.03
N LEU A 63 -11.91 -10.02 -3.38
CA LEU A 63 -11.55 -9.36 -4.63
C LEU A 63 -10.78 -10.34 -5.54
N PRO A 64 -11.48 -11.10 -6.41
CA PRO A 64 -10.88 -12.23 -7.14
C PRO A 64 -9.85 -11.81 -8.19
N ASN A 65 -9.81 -10.53 -8.56
CA ASN A 65 -8.86 -9.97 -9.52
C ASN A 65 -7.67 -9.26 -8.85
N VAL A 66 -7.52 -9.38 -7.53
CA VAL A 66 -6.42 -8.80 -6.76
C VAL A 66 -5.40 -9.89 -6.43
N SER A 67 -4.14 -9.68 -6.81
CA SER A 67 -2.99 -10.46 -6.32
C SER A 67 -2.10 -9.59 -5.44
N VAL A 68 -1.29 -10.23 -4.59
CA VAL A 68 -0.36 -9.55 -3.69
C VAL A 68 1.01 -10.17 -3.89
N GLU A 69 1.99 -9.35 -4.24
CA GLU A 69 3.34 -9.81 -4.61
C GLU A 69 4.40 -8.92 -4.00
N THR A 70 5.61 -9.45 -3.81
CA THR A 70 6.76 -8.65 -3.39
C THR A 70 7.33 -7.91 -4.59
N ILE A 71 7.82 -6.70 -4.35
CA ILE A 71 8.59 -5.96 -5.35
C ILE A 71 9.97 -5.61 -4.80
N SER A 72 10.98 -5.85 -5.64
CA SER A 72 12.34 -5.35 -5.45
C SER A 72 12.78 -4.58 -6.69
N GLY A 73 13.64 -3.58 -6.51
CA GLY A 73 14.09 -2.74 -7.62
C GLY A 73 13.07 -1.68 -8.07
N LEU A 74 13.12 -1.32 -9.35
CA LEU A 74 12.30 -0.25 -9.92
C LEU A 74 10.87 -0.71 -10.20
N THR A 75 9.89 0.14 -9.83
CA THR A 75 8.45 -0.13 -10.07
C THR A 75 8.14 -0.37 -11.54
N VAL A 76 8.70 0.41 -12.46
CA VAL A 76 8.45 0.24 -13.89
C VAL A 76 8.97 -1.09 -14.43
N THR A 77 10.09 -1.60 -13.90
CA THR A 77 10.63 -2.92 -14.28
C THR A 77 9.68 -4.03 -13.85
N PHE A 78 9.21 -4.00 -12.60
CA PHE A 78 8.21 -4.94 -12.11
C PHE A 78 6.91 -4.86 -12.93
N MET A 79 6.47 -3.65 -13.28
CA MET A 79 5.29 -3.49 -14.13
C MET A 79 5.46 -4.17 -15.49
N HIS A 80 6.62 -4.02 -16.14
CA HIS A 80 6.91 -4.69 -17.41
C HIS A 80 6.96 -6.22 -17.30
N GLU A 81 7.54 -6.77 -16.23
CA GLU A 81 7.55 -8.21 -15.93
C GLU A 81 6.13 -8.80 -15.85
N HIS A 82 5.18 -8.01 -15.36
CA HIS A 82 3.77 -8.39 -15.23
C HIS A 82 2.87 -7.90 -16.37
N HIS A 83 3.45 -7.29 -17.42
CA HIS A 83 2.71 -6.66 -18.52
C HIS A 83 1.68 -5.62 -18.04
N ALA A 84 1.96 -4.96 -16.92
CA ALA A 84 1.13 -3.91 -16.35
C ALA A 84 1.49 -2.55 -16.93
N THR A 85 0.45 -1.78 -17.29
CA THR A 85 0.59 -0.45 -17.90
C THR A 85 -0.02 0.65 -17.04
N PHE A 86 -0.66 0.32 -15.92
CA PHE A 86 -1.29 1.30 -15.03
C PHE A 86 -0.65 1.28 -13.64
N LEU A 87 -0.15 2.43 -13.19
CA LEU A 87 0.41 2.62 -11.86
C LEU A 87 -0.59 3.35 -10.97
N ILE A 88 -1.15 2.68 -9.96
CA ILE A 88 -2.11 3.27 -9.04
C ILE A 88 -1.39 4.01 -7.92
N ARG A 89 -1.82 5.24 -7.62
CA ARG A 89 -1.33 6.03 -6.49
C ARG A 89 -2.49 6.69 -5.75
N GLY A 90 -2.45 6.67 -4.43
CA GLY A 90 -3.41 7.37 -3.58
C GLY A 90 -2.92 8.78 -3.26
N LEU A 91 -3.81 9.77 -3.32
CA LEU A 91 -3.50 11.15 -2.96
C LEU A 91 -4.35 11.60 -1.77
N ARG A 92 -3.73 12.05 -0.68
CA ARG A 92 -4.45 12.55 0.50
C ARG A 92 -4.54 14.07 0.54
N ASN A 93 -3.52 14.75 0.04
CA ASN A 93 -3.40 16.20 0.07
C ASN A 93 -2.53 16.72 -1.10
N ASP A 94 -2.33 18.03 -1.12
CA ASP A 94 -1.51 18.75 -2.09
C ASP A 94 -0.02 18.38 -2.03
N GLN A 95 0.51 18.04 -0.84
CA GLN A 95 1.90 17.61 -0.68
C GLN A 95 2.14 16.25 -1.34
N ASP A 96 1.25 15.28 -1.10
CA ASP A 96 1.27 13.98 -1.77
C ASP A 96 1.21 14.19 -3.29
N PHE A 97 0.32 15.05 -3.78
CA PHE A 97 0.19 15.30 -5.23
C PHE A 97 1.50 15.77 -5.87
N ASN A 98 2.21 16.73 -5.26
CA ASN A 98 3.45 17.23 -5.83
C ASN A 98 4.53 16.14 -5.90
N TYR A 99 4.69 15.37 -4.82
CA TYR A 99 5.63 14.24 -4.79
C TYR A 99 5.28 13.19 -5.85
N GLU A 100 4.01 12.79 -5.91
CA GLU A 100 3.55 11.72 -6.80
C GLU A 100 3.53 12.14 -8.27
N ARG A 101 3.27 13.41 -8.58
CA ARG A 101 3.41 13.98 -9.92
C ARG A 101 4.84 13.86 -10.42
N ASP A 102 5.82 14.18 -9.56
CA ASP A 102 7.23 14.13 -9.94
C ASP A 102 7.67 12.68 -10.21
N ILE A 103 7.24 11.73 -9.37
CA ILE A 103 7.45 10.28 -9.60
C ILE A 103 6.79 9.82 -10.90
N ALA A 104 5.57 10.25 -11.19
CA ALA A 104 4.87 9.89 -12.43
C ALA A 104 5.59 10.40 -13.68
N ASN A 105 6.11 11.62 -13.65
CA ASN A 105 6.90 12.18 -14.76
C ASN A 105 8.20 11.40 -15.00
N MET A 106 8.88 10.98 -13.91
CA MET A 106 10.07 10.14 -14.02
C MET A 106 9.72 8.76 -14.59
N ASN A 107 8.67 8.12 -14.09
CA ASN A 107 8.24 6.82 -14.60
C ASN A 107 7.87 6.88 -16.08
N ARG A 108 7.16 7.93 -16.53
CA ARG A 108 6.83 8.13 -17.95
C ARG A 108 8.08 8.30 -18.82
N THR A 109 9.14 8.90 -18.28
CA THR A 109 10.42 9.05 -19.00
C THR A 109 11.16 7.70 -19.13
N LEU A 110 11.04 6.83 -18.11
CA LEU A 110 11.67 5.51 -18.09
C LEU A 110 10.85 4.44 -18.82
N ALA A 111 9.54 4.61 -18.88
CA ALA A 111 8.57 3.68 -19.44
C ALA A 111 7.37 4.46 -20.00
N GLU A 112 7.42 4.80 -21.30
CA GLU A 112 6.38 5.60 -21.98
C GLU A 112 5.02 4.89 -22.04
N ASP A 113 5.02 3.56 -21.90
CA ASP A 113 3.83 2.70 -21.89
C ASP A 113 3.12 2.64 -20.53
N VAL A 114 3.73 3.21 -19.48
CA VAL A 114 3.18 3.24 -18.13
C VAL A 114 2.43 4.54 -17.87
N GLU A 115 1.15 4.42 -17.50
CA GLU A 115 0.28 5.53 -17.14
C GLU A 115 0.01 5.56 -15.63
N SER A 116 0.23 6.71 -14.99
CA SER A 116 -0.07 6.88 -13.56
C SER A 116 -1.52 7.29 -13.35
N VAL A 117 -2.23 6.56 -12.50
CA VAL A 117 -3.63 6.82 -12.15
C VAL A 117 -3.72 7.21 -10.68
N PHE A 118 -4.17 8.44 -10.45
CA PHE A 118 -4.32 9.01 -9.11
C PHE A 118 -5.74 8.87 -8.60
N LEU A 119 -5.88 8.29 -7.41
CA LEU A 119 -7.15 8.18 -6.70
C LEU A 119 -7.11 9.05 -5.44
N LEU A 120 -7.99 10.05 -5.39
CA LEU A 120 -8.17 10.87 -4.19
C LEU A 120 -8.67 9.99 -3.04
N ALA A 121 -8.04 10.10 -1.88
CA ALA A 121 -8.50 9.45 -0.66
C ALA A 121 -9.85 10.02 -0.23
N LYS A 122 -10.71 9.16 0.36
CA LYS A 122 -11.91 9.63 1.05
C LYS A 122 -11.51 10.60 2.18
N PRO A 123 -12.32 11.63 2.50
CA PRO A 123 -12.01 12.60 3.55
C PRO A 123 -11.69 11.95 4.91
N GLU A 124 -12.42 10.90 5.28
CA GLU A 124 -12.20 10.11 6.50
C GLU A 124 -10.82 9.42 6.57
N ASN A 125 -10.19 9.17 5.41
CA ASN A 125 -8.88 8.53 5.30
C ASN A 125 -7.74 9.53 5.02
N ALA A 126 -8.05 10.81 4.80
CA ALA A 126 -7.07 11.80 4.34
C ALA A 126 -5.96 12.08 5.38
N GLN A 127 -6.26 11.94 6.67
CA GLN A 127 -5.30 12.16 7.76
C GLN A 127 -4.52 10.90 8.16
N ILE A 128 -4.79 9.77 7.51
CA ILE A 128 -4.19 8.49 7.89
C ILE A 128 -2.82 8.34 7.21
N SER A 129 -1.79 8.06 8.02
CA SER A 129 -0.49 7.59 7.53
C SER A 129 0.01 6.44 8.40
N SER A 130 0.60 5.42 7.80
CA SER A 130 1.15 4.28 8.54
C SER A 130 2.21 4.73 9.57
N SER A 131 2.96 5.79 9.28
CA SER A 131 3.93 6.37 10.23
C SER A 131 3.25 6.92 11.49
N ILE A 132 2.19 7.72 11.35
CA ILE A 132 1.45 8.28 12.48
C ILE A 132 0.77 7.16 13.28
N LEU A 133 0.17 6.18 12.59
CA LEU A 133 -0.49 5.06 13.29
C LEU A 133 0.51 4.24 14.12
N LYS A 134 1.71 3.98 13.60
CA LYS A 134 2.76 3.29 14.36
C LYS A 134 3.19 4.06 15.60
N GLU A 135 3.28 5.38 15.52
CA GLU A 135 3.60 6.23 16.67
C GLU A 135 2.49 6.19 17.73
N ILE A 136 1.22 6.27 17.34
CA ILE A 136 0.09 6.17 18.26
C ILE A 136 0.09 4.81 18.98
N VAL A 137 0.29 3.71 18.24
CA VAL A 137 0.37 2.36 18.82
C VAL A 137 1.56 2.22 19.77
N HIS A 138 2.71 2.82 19.43
CA HIS A 138 3.88 2.83 20.29
C HIS A 138 3.61 3.52 21.64
N PHE A 139 2.73 4.51 21.68
CA PHE A 139 2.27 5.18 22.90
C PHE A 139 0.92 4.64 23.42
N ASP A 140 0.58 3.40 23.06
CA ASP A 140 -0.59 2.66 23.56
C ASP A 140 -1.95 3.29 23.23
N GLY A 141 -2.00 4.14 22.20
CA GLY A 141 -3.24 4.65 21.64
C GLY A 141 -3.98 3.62 20.77
N ASP A 142 -5.30 3.76 20.70
CA ASP A 142 -6.18 2.93 19.88
C ASP A 142 -6.26 3.46 18.44
N VAL A 143 -5.94 2.60 17.47
CA VAL A 143 -6.04 2.90 16.04
C VAL A 143 -6.99 1.97 15.28
N SER A 144 -7.81 1.19 15.99
CA SER A 144 -8.73 0.20 15.42
C SER A 144 -9.70 0.78 14.39
N ALA A 145 -10.04 2.07 14.51
CA ALA A 145 -10.89 2.78 13.54
C ALA A 145 -10.19 3.07 12.19
N PHE A 146 -8.86 2.97 12.10
CA PHE A 146 -8.06 3.41 10.94
C PHE A 146 -7.44 2.26 10.15
N VAL A 147 -7.57 1.03 10.65
CA VAL A 147 -7.02 -0.17 10.02
C VAL A 147 -8.04 -1.31 10.01
N PRO A 148 -7.92 -2.27 9.09
CA PRO A 148 -8.75 -3.48 9.14
C PRO A 148 -8.52 -4.25 10.44
N ALA A 149 -9.54 -4.99 10.90
CA ALA A 149 -9.48 -5.73 12.17
C ALA A 149 -8.28 -6.68 12.28
N VAL A 150 -7.95 -7.40 11.19
CA VAL A 150 -6.77 -8.28 11.15
C VAL A 150 -5.46 -7.51 11.38
N VAL A 151 -5.34 -6.31 10.82
CA VAL A 151 -4.17 -5.45 10.99
C VAL A 151 -4.09 -4.94 12.42
N TRP A 152 -5.23 -4.57 13.01
CA TRP A 152 -5.29 -4.16 14.41
C TRP A 152 -4.77 -5.25 15.34
N THR A 153 -5.20 -6.50 15.15
CA THR A 153 -4.69 -7.65 15.92
C THR A 153 -3.16 -7.76 15.83
N HIS A 154 -2.60 -7.68 14.62
CA HIS A 154 -1.14 -7.77 14.43
C HIS A 154 -0.39 -6.59 15.07
N LEU A 155 -0.95 -5.38 15.06
CA LEU A 155 -0.37 -4.22 15.74
C LEU A 155 -0.33 -4.42 17.26
N GLN A 156 -1.40 -4.97 17.84
CA GLN A 156 -1.43 -5.27 19.27
C GLN A 156 -0.40 -6.35 19.65
N GLU A 157 -0.25 -7.38 18.82
CA GLU A 157 0.75 -8.44 19.01
C GLU A 157 2.18 -7.90 18.96
N LYS A 158 2.53 -7.07 17.95
CA LYS A 158 3.84 -6.40 17.88
C LYS A 158 4.12 -5.57 19.13
N ARG A 159 3.12 -4.82 19.60
CA ARG A 159 3.28 -3.99 20.80
C ARG A 159 3.53 -4.82 22.06
N GLN A 160 2.89 -5.98 22.18
CA GLN A 160 3.14 -6.90 23.30
C GLN A 160 4.54 -7.50 23.24
N GLN A 161 5.03 -7.87 22.05
CA GLN A 161 6.39 -8.36 21.84
C GLN A 161 7.44 -7.31 22.25
N GLU A 162 7.30 -6.06 21.79
CA GLU A 162 8.19 -4.95 22.18
C GLU A 162 8.25 -4.75 23.70
N ARG A 163 7.10 -4.85 24.39
CA ARG A 163 7.04 -4.75 25.86
C ARG A 163 7.74 -5.90 26.57
N GLN A 164 7.71 -7.11 26.01
CA GLN A 164 8.40 -8.27 26.56
C GLN A 164 9.92 -8.17 26.39
N GLU A 165 10.39 -7.56 25.29
CA GLU A 165 11.82 -7.34 25.04
C GLU A 165 12.43 -6.22 25.92
N MET A 166 11.62 -5.29 26.42
CA MET A 166 12.06 -4.20 27.30
C MET A 166 12.10 -4.56 28.80
N ASN A 167 11.53 -5.70 29.20
CA ASN A 167 11.46 -6.17 30.59
C ASN A 167 12.43 -7.33 30.85
#